data_AF-A0A8X6N0R9-F1
#
_entry.id   AF-A0A8X6N0R9-F1
#
_cell.length_a   1.000
_cell.length_b   1.000
_cell.length_c   1.000
_cell.angle_alpha   90.00
_cell.angle_beta   90.00
_cell.angle_gamma   90.00
#
_symmetry.space_group_name_H-M   'P 1'
#
loop_
_entity.id
_entity.type
_entity.pdbx_description
1 polymer ?
#
loop_
_entity_poly.entity_id
_entity_poly.type
_entity_poly.pdbx_seq_one_letter_code
_entity_poly.pdbx_strand_id
1 'polypeptide(L)'
;MNFEVFLVPFFSGLRVLLQNPHNQELITHLGTRYEIVNPVQIRQEWGRRLSTRVSNINGTATHLQQTSLFIETFEYKLYLDLELNINLFPSTLVQFIYEKDGPPVALQELPENCYYHAKVRNYPDASAAFYTCNGMRGIIFLENKVLLLHPLQGNHSDNYPHLLYHFTLDQLLNCANVDKVDTPIQNMLQSFPEENVLQRNKFIEIAVVIDQTLFEKYDLTVKEVIASTIEAINYADLIFRPLNTSISVVFIEVWKEDQMDMDVDISKSLAEFQEYVDRRIKRISIDAAHLLSGKHFDGSKQGIANLDTICTVNAVGLSKVVDVFQPHTTSIILAHLIGHNLGMEHDQSNCDCSKGPPCIMTNNIPYFTSTAFSGCSIQKYFKTLNQGYGACLFNMPTLRMSICGNSILEEPEECDCGPPE
;
A
#
# COMPACT_ATOMS: atom_id res chain seq x y z
N MET A 1 8.82 8.35 30.67
CA MET A 1 7.58 7.76 31.21
C MET A 1 7.71 6.26 31.06
N ASN A 2 7.84 5.55 32.17
CA ASN A 2 7.83 4.09 32.18
C ASN A 2 6.38 3.65 32.05
N PHE A 3 6.00 3.04 30.92
CA PHE A 3 4.70 2.40 30.80
C PHE A 3 4.88 0.92 31.19
N GLU A 4 4.18 0.54 32.26
CA GLU A 4 4.16 -0.80 32.84
C GLU A 4 3.45 -1.78 31.89
N VAL A 5 4.02 -2.97 31.71
CA VAL A 5 3.39 -4.09 31.01
C VAL A 5 2.20 -4.56 31.86
N PHE A 6 1.00 -4.06 31.56
CA PHE A 6 -0.21 -4.50 32.24
C PHE A 6 -0.91 -5.61 31.47
N LEU A 7 -1.04 -6.75 32.14
CA LEU A 7 -1.74 -7.94 31.69
C LEU A 7 -3.25 -7.67 31.68
N VAL A 8 -3.87 -7.62 30.49
CA VAL A 8 -5.32 -7.84 30.33
C VAL A 8 -5.64 -9.23 30.91
N PRO A 9 -6.79 -9.44 31.60
CA PRO A 9 -6.99 -10.64 32.42
C PRO A 9 -6.96 -11.93 31.58
N PHE A 10 -6.11 -12.88 32.00
CA PHE A 10 -6.14 -14.31 31.67
C PHE A 10 -6.18 -14.70 30.17
N PHE A 11 -5.08 -14.49 29.44
CA PHE A 11 -4.76 -15.36 28.30
C PHE A 11 -3.83 -16.50 28.74
N SER A 12 -4.36 -17.71 28.87
CA SER A 12 -3.54 -18.91 29.06
C SER A 12 -2.63 -19.07 27.85
N GLY A 13 -1.31 -18.92 28.02
CA GLY A 13 -0.34 -19.04 26.94
C GLY A 13 0.26 -17.72 26.45
N LEU A 14 -0.13 -16.55 27.00
CA LEU A 14 0.51 -15.26 26.63
C LEU A 14 2.03 -15.30 26.83
N ARG A 15 2.51 -15.93 27.91
CA ARG A 15 3.93 -16.12 28.16
C ARG A 15 4.63 -16.91 27.04
N VAL A 16 3.95 -17.91 26.47
CA VAL A 16 4.47 -18.72 25.36
C VAL A 16 4.51 -17.90 24.08
N LEU A 17 3.47 -17.09 23.81
CA LEU A 17 3.44 -16.18 22.67
C LEU A 17 4.55 -15.12 22.76
N LEU A 18 4.77 -14.52 23.93
CA LEU A 18 5.86 -13.57 24.17
C LEU A 18 7.25 -14.22 24.14
N GLN A 19 7.33 -15.55 24.22
CA GLN A 19 8.57 -16.32 24.10
C GLN A 19 8.81 -16.84 22.67
N ASN A 20 7.86 -16.64 21.74
CA ASN A 20 8.06 -16.94 20.33
C ASN A 20 9.21 -16.06 19.76
N PRO A 21 10.22 -16.62 19.07
CA PRO A 21 11.36 -15.86 18.57
C PRO A 21 10.99 -14.66 17.69
N HIS A 22 9.99 -14.81 16.82
CA HIS A 22 9.54 -13.74 15.93
C HIS A 22 8.85 -12.61 16.70
N ASN A 23 8.02 -12.96 17.70
CA ASN A 23 7.43 -11.95 18.58
C ASN A 23 8.49 -11.25 19.43
N GLN A 24 9.52 -11.98 19.88
CA GLN A 24 10.63 -11.39 20.62
C GLN A 24 11.45 -10.43 19.78
N GLU A 25 11.70 -10.75 18.51
CA GLU A 25 12.39 -9.85 17.59
C GLU A 25 11.62 -8.54 17.42
N LEU A 26 10.31 -8.62 17.17
CA LEU A 26 9.43 -7.46 17.08
C LEU A 26 9.40 -6.67 18.40
N ILE A 27 9.19 -7.34 19.54
CA ILE A 27 9.16 -6.70 20.86
C ILE A 27 10.49 -6.02 21.20
N THR A 28 11.62 -6.64 20.84
CA THR A 28 12.95 -6.09 21.08
C THR A 28 13.15 -4.79 20.30
N HIS A 29 12.67 -4.73 19.05
CA HIS A 29 12.66 -3.49 18.27
C HIS A 29 11.77 -2.41 18.89
N LEU A 30 10.60 -2.78 19.41
CA LEU A 30 9.65 -1.84 20.02
C LEU A 30 10.06 -1.35 21.42
N GLY A 31 10.95 -2.09 22.10
CA GLY A 31 11.36 -1.82 23.48
C GLY A 31 10.17 -1.90 24.45
N THR A 32 9.89 -0.82 25.18
CA THR A 32 8.79 -0.76 26.18
C THR A 32 7.57 0.03 25.71
N ARG A 33 7.47 0.36 24.41
CA ARG A 33 6.46 1.31 23.88
C ARG A 33 5.26 0.62 23.22
N TYR A 34 4.71 -0.42 23.84
CA TYR A 34 3.55 -1.14 23.30
C TYR A 34 2.56 -1.56 24.39
N GLU A 35 1.30 -1.73 23.99
CA GLU A 35 0.23 -2.31 24.77
C GLU A 35 -0.21 -3.64 24.14
N ILE A 36 -0.59 -4.61 24.97
CA ILE A 36 -1.18 -5.86 24.49
C ILE A 36 -2.70 -5.72 24.53
N VAL A 37 -3.33 -5.70 23.37
CA VAL A 37 -4.78 -5.52 23.22
C VAL A 37 -5.43 -6.77 22.65
N ASN A 38 -6.73 -6.92 22.88
CA ASN A 38 -7.54 -7.99 22.29
C ASN A 38 -8.70 -7.35 21.51
N PRO A 39 -8.54 -7.10 20.20
CA PRO A 39 -9.61 -6.60 19.37
C PRO A 39 -10.82 -7.56 19.42
N VAL A 40 -12.01 -7.02 19.60
CA VAL A 40 -13.25 -7.80 19.61
C VAL A 40 -14.18 -7.35 18.50
N GLN A 41 -14.80 -8.30 17.81
CA GLN A 41 -15.80 -7.99 16.80
C GLN A 41 -17.15 -7.67 17.45
N ILE A 42 -17.75 -6.56 17.04
CA ILE A 42 -19.06 -6.13 17.53
C ILE A 42 -20.13 -6.82 16.66
N ARG A 43 -20.63 -7.98 17.09
CA ARG A 43 -21.79 -8.67 16.47
C ARG A 43 -23.00 -8.66 17.40
N GLN A 44 -24.21 -8.72 16.84
CA GLN A 44 -25.46 -8.82 17.62
C GLN A 44 -25.62 -10.19 18.31
N GLU A 45 -24.90 -11.22 17.85
CA GLU A 45 -24.98 -12.58 18.39
C GLU A 45 -23.68 -13.01 19.08
N TRP A 46 -23.86 -13.77 20.15
CA TRP A 46 -22.85 -14.15 21.14
C TRP A 46 -21.71 -14.97 20.52
N GLY A 47 -20.63 -14.29 20.16
CA GLY A 47 -19.36 -14.92 19.80
C GLY A 47 -18.25 -13.89 19.80
N ARG A 48 -17.31 -13.98 20.74
CA ARG A 48 -16.15 -13.08 20.87
C ARG A 48 -15.07 -13.32 19.78
N ARG A 49 -15.39 -14.04 18.71
CA ARG A 49 -14.44 -14.50 17.68
C ARG A 49 -14.11 -13.36 16.72
N LEU A 50 -12.84 -12.95 16.67
CA LEU A 50 -12.34 -11.94 15.74
C LEU A 50 -12.16 -12.58 14.36
N SER A 51 -13.23 -12.58 13.55
CA SER A 51 -13.14 -13.07 12.17
C SER A 51 -13.93 -12.19 11.22
N THR A 52 -13.25 -11.69 10.19
CA THR A 52 -13.92 -11.03 9.06
C THR A 52 -14.48 -12.03 8.05
N ARG A 53 -14.24 -13.34 8.26
CA ARG A 53 -14.76 -14.41 7.40
C ARG A 53 -16.13 -14.90 7.90
N VAL A 54 -16.98 -15.25 6.95
CA VAL A 54 -18.24 -15.96 7.18
C VAL A 54 -18.29 -17.16 6.27
N SER A 55 -18.59 -18.33 6.85
CA SER A 55 -18.79 -19.57 6.10
C SER A 55 -20.16 -19.53 5.41
N ASN A 56 -20.16 -19.78 4.11
CA ASN A 56 -21.35 -19.96 3.31
C ASN A 56 -21.88 -21.40 3.46
N ILE A 57 -23.13 -21.62 3.03
CA ILE A 57 -23.83 -22.92 3.09
C ILE A 57 -23.03 -24.03 2.37
N ASN A 58 -22.21 -23.67 1.39
CA ASN A 58 -21.37 -24.59 0.61
C ASN A 58 -20.00 -24.88 1.25
N GLY A 59 -19.75 -24.39 2.48
CA GLY A 59 -18.47 -24.57 3.18
C GLY A 59 -17.35 -23.62 2.74
N THR A 60 -17.57 -22.75 1.75
CA THR A 60 -16.62 -21.71 1.34
C THR A 60 -16.70 -20.51 2.30
N ALA A 61 -15.56 -19.93 2.68
CA ALA A 61 -15.51 -18.74 3.52
C ALA A 61 -15.36 -17.48 2.65
N THR A 62 -16.13 -16.43 2.94
CA THR A 62 -16.03 -15.12 2.28
C THR A 62 -15.87 -14.02 3.31
N HIS A 63 -15.21 -12.92 2.91
CA HIS A 63 -15.01 -11.76 3.77
C HIS A 63 -16.27 -10.89 3.82
N LEU A 64 -16.61 -10.40 5.02
CA LEU A 64 -17.70 -9.46 5.23
C LEU A 64 -17.43 -8.14 4.51
N GLN A 65 -18.39 -7.64 3.73
CA GLN A 65 -18.26 -6.33 3.09
C GLN A 65 -18.12 -5.21 4.13
N GLN A 66 -18.81 -5.33 5.26
CA GLN A 66 -18.76 -4.38 6.37
C GLN A 66 -18.78 -5.13 7.71
N THR A 67 -18.03 -4.62 8.69
CA THR A 67 -18.04 -5.13 10.06
C THR A 67 -17.56 -4.05 11.02
N SER A 68 -17.93 -4.15 12.30
CA SER A 68 -17.41 -3.27 13.34
C SER A 68 -16.53 -4.02 14.32
N LEU A 69 -15.45 -3.37 14.76
CA LEU A 69 -14.50 -3.88 15.72
C LEU A 69 -14.35 -2.88 16.87
N PHE A 70 -14.01 -3.39 18.04
CA PHE A 70 -13.71 -2.61 19.22
C PHE A 70 -12.32 -2.97 19.75
N ILE A 71 -11.51 -1.95 19.97
CA ILE A 71 -10.22 -2.08 20.63
C ILE A 71 -10.24 -1.15 21.84
N GLU A 72 -10.14 -1.75 23.03
CA GLU A 72 -9.95 -1.02 24.27
C GLU A 72 -8.47 -1.00 24.62
N THR A 73 -7.98 0.19 24.93
CA THR A 73 -6.60 0.46 25.33
C THR A 73 -6.63 1.32 26.59
N PHE A 74 -5.49 1.53 27.24
CA PHE A 74 -5.40 2.43 28.39
C PHE A 74 -5.84 3.87 28.06
N GLU A 75 -5.47 4.35 26.88
CA GLU A 75 -5.70 5.73 26.45
C GLU A 75 -6.92 5.89 25.54
N TYR A 76 -7.31 4.85 24.80
CA TYR A 76 -8.33 4.95 23.76
C TYR A 76 -9.40 3.87 23.85
N LYS A 77 -10.61 4.27 23.45
CA LYS A 77 -11.71 3.37 23.09
C LYS A 77 -11.99 3.52 21.61
N LEU A 78 -11.49 2.58 20.81
CA LEU A 78 -11.53 2.63 19.36
C LEU A 78 -12.67 1.76 18.85
N TYR A 79 -13.74 2.39 18.36
CA TYR A 79 -14.82 1.72 17.64
C TYR A 79 -14.58 1.91 16.15
N LEU A 80 -14.19 0.83 15.48
CA LEU A 80 -13.74 0.82 14.11
C LEU A 80 -14.84 0.24 13.23
N ASP A 81 -15.35 1.02 12.30
CA ASP A 81 -16.28 0.56 11.26
C ASP A 81 -15.49 0.26 10.00
N LEU A 82 -15.28 -1.03 9.74
CA LEU A 82 -14.51 -1.55 8.62
C LEU A 82 -15.40 -1.74 7.40
N GLU A 83 -14.86 -1.36 6.24
CA GLU A 83 -15.41 -1.54 4.91
C GLU A 83 -14.34 -2.20 4.03
N LEU A 84 -14.70 -3.31 3.38
CA LEU A 84 -13.79 -4.06 2.52
C LEU A 84 -13.42 -3.21 1.30
N ASN A 85 -12.12 -3.11 1.02
CA ASN A 85 -11.61 -2.34 -0.12
C ASN A 85 -11.75 -3.17 -1.41
N ILE A 86 -12.94 -3.12 -2.01
CA ILE A 86 -13.27 -3.86 -3.22
C ILE A 86 -12.57 -3.33 -4.49
N ASN A 87 -12.01 -2.12 -4.43
CA ASN A 87 -11.35 -1.48 -5.56
C ASN A 87 -9.82 -1.65 -5.55
N LEU A 88 -9.27 -2.30 -4.52
CA LEU A 88 -7.81 -2.40 -4.33
C LEU A 88 -7.12 -3.22 -5.43
N PHE A 89 -7.82 -4.21 -5.97
CA PHE A 89 -7.40 -4.96 -7.16
C PHE A 89 -8.64 -5.61 -7.79
N PRO A 90 -8.73 -5.65 -9.14
CA PRO A 90 -9.86 -6.24 -9.82
C PRO A 90 -9.72 -7.77 -9.90
N SER A 91 -10.80 -8.44 -10.30
CA SER A 91 -10.76 -9.87 -10.64
C SER A 91 -9.92 -10.20 -11.88
N THR A 92 -9.47 -9.16 -12.61
CA THR A 92 -8.60 -9.24 -13.79
C THR A 92 -7.13 -8.96 -13.45
N LEU A 93 -6.78 -8.85 -12.16
CA LEU A 93 -5.40 -8.68 -11.72
C LEU A 93 -4.52 -9.78 -12.33
N VAL A 94 -3.46 -9.35 -13.01
CA VAL A 94 -2.47 -10.24 -13.61
C VAL A 94 -1.26 -10.34 -12.70
N GLN A 95 -0.72 -11.54 -12.56
CA GLN A 95 0.39 -11.83 -11.67
C GLN A 95 1.41 -12.73 -12.36
N PHE A 96 2.69 -12.31 -12.36
CA PHE A 96 3.79 -13.11 -12.89
C PHE A 96 4.90 -13.31 -11.85
N ILE A 97 5.57 -14.46 -11.94
CA ILE A 97 6.82 -14.73 -11.23
C ILE A 97 7.90 -15.00 -12.28
N TYR A 98 9.01 -14.30 -12.17
CA TYR A 98 10.25 -14.65 -12.86
C TYR A 98 11.06 -15.58 -11.96
N GLU A 99 11.11 -16.87 -12.31
CA GLU A 99 11.97 -17.86 -11.68
C GLU A 99 13.43 -17.67 -12.11
N LYS A 100 14.38 -18.24 -11.34
CA LYS A 100 15.80 -18.22 -11.73
C LYS A 100 15.98 -18.99 -13.04
N ASP A 101 16.63 -18.36 -14.02
CA ASP A 101 16.93 -18.94 -15.35
C ASP A 101 15.69 -19.46 -16.14
N GLY A 102 14.51 -18.86 -15.98
CA GLY A 102 13.28 -19.33 -16.63
C GLY A 102 12.37 -18.23 -17.19
N PRO A 103 11.45 -18.58 -18.12
CA PRO A 103 10.42 -17.64 -18.59
C PRO A 103 9.47 -17.27 -17.44
N PRO A 104 8.78 -16.12 -17.51
CA PRO A 104 7.85 -15.74 -16.47
C PRO A 104 6.66 -16.70 -16.42
N VAL A 105 6.25 -17.04 -15.21
CA VAL A 105 5.16 -17.97 -14.92
C VAL A 105 3.97 -17.17 -14.39
N ALA A 106 2.82 -17.31 -15.05
CA ALA A 106 1.58 -16.69 -14.61
C ALA A 106 1.05 -17.38 -13.34
N LEU A 107 0.66 -16.60 -12.34
CA LEU A 107 -0.02 -17.08 -11.14
C LEU A 107 -1.54 -17.08 -11.36
N GLN A 108 -2.13 -18.28 -11.36
CA GLN A 108 -3.57 -18.45 -11.59
C GLN A 108 -4.44 -18.08 -10.38
N GLU A 109 -3.93 -18.24 -9.16
CA GLU A 109 -4.66 -17.91 -7.94
C GLU A 109 -4.54 -16.42 -7.63
N LEU A 110 -5.67 -15.71 -7.62
CA LEU A 110 -5.72 -14.33 -7.16
C LEU A 110 -5.45 -14.23 -5.65
N PRO A 111 -4.85 -13.12 -5.18
CA PRO A 111 -4.74 -12.85 -3.76
C PRO A 111 -6.12 -12.76 -3.13
N GLU A 112 -6.24 -13.25 -1.89
CA GLU A 112 -7.47 -13.08 -1.13
C GLU A 112 -7.68 -11.61 -0.76
N ASN A 113 -8.87 -11.06 -1.04
CA ASN A 113 -9.22 -9.70 -0.60
C ASN A 113 -9.74 -9.69 0.83
N CYS A 114 -8.87 -9.28 1.74
CA CYS A 114 -9.11 -9.13 3.18
C CYS A 114 -8.63 -7.77 3.70
N TYR A 115 -8.53 -6.78 2.80
CA TYR A 115 -8.03 -5.45 3.04
C TYR A 115 -9.19 -4.50 3.28
N TYR A 116 -9.15 -3.76 4.38
CA TYR A 116 -10.24 -2.90 4.81
C TYR A 116 -9.74 -1.49 5.01
N HIS A 117 -10.62 -0.53 4.79
CA HIS A 117 -10.52 0.79 5.41
C HIS A 117 -11.51 0.87 6.56
N ALA A 118 -11.26 1.75 7.51
CA ALA A 118 -12.15 1.96 8.64
C ALA A 118 -12.27 3.44 9.03
N LYS A 119 -13.48 3.79 9.45
CA LYS A 119 -13.75 5.02 10.20
C LYS A 119 -13.68 4.72 11.69
N VAL A 120 -13.24 5.70 12.48
CA VAL A 120 -13.19 5.56 13.94
C VAL A 120 -14.33 6.39 14.55
N ARG A 121 -15.41 5.75 15.02
CA ARG A 121 -16.66 6.46 15.41
C ARG A 121 -16.47 7.61 16.39
N ASN A 122 -15.53 7.44 17.32
CA ASN A 122 -15.29 8.39 18.40
C ASN A 122 -14.32 9.50 18.01
N TYR A 123 -13.71 9.44 16.82
CA TYR A 123 -12.67 10.35 16.35
C TYR A 123 -12.95 10.71 14.88
N PRO A 124 -13.72 11.78 14.61
CA PRO A 124 -14.21 12.11 13.27
C PRO A 124 -13.12 12.28 12.21
N ASP A 125 -11.97 12.82 12.57
CA ASP A 125 -10.84 13.06 11.67
C ASP A 125 -9.88 11.86 11.55
N ALA A 126 -10.18 10.78 12.29
CA ALA A 126 -9.39 9.57 12.29
C ALA A 126 -9.83 8.59 11.20
N SER A 127 -8.85 7.93 10.62
CA SER A 127 -9.04 6.89 9.63
C SER A 127 -8.07 5.74 9.90
N ALA A 128 -8.43 4.54 9.46
CA ALA A 128 -7.59 3.38 9.65
C ALA A 128 -7.69 2.44 8.44
N ALA A 129 -6.68 1.60 8.27
CA ALA A 129 -6.69 0.54 7.27
C ALA A 129 -6.14 -0.75 7.89
N PHE A 130 -6.68 -1.88 7.47
CA PHE A 130 -6.43 -3.17 8.07
C PHE A 130 -6.25 -4.28 7.04
N TYR A 131 -5.36 -5.21 7.33
CA TYR A 131 -5.23 -6.52 6.72
C TYR A 131 -5.75 -7.58 7.69
N THR A 132 -6.56 -8.54 7.20
CA THR A 132 -7.23 -9.53 8.08
C THR A 132 -7.12 -10.99 7.62
N CYS A 133 -6.34 -11.30 6.57
CA CYS A 133 -6.27 -12.68 6.05
C CYS A 133 -5.60 -13.64 7.03
N ASN A 134 -4.57 -13.16 7.75
CA ASN A 134 -3.79 -13.95 8.71
C ASN A 134 -3.56 -13.17 10.02
N GLY A 135 -4.62 -13.03 10.81
CA GLY A 135 -4.63 -12.11 11.95
C GLY A 135 -4.85 -10.66 11.51
N MET A 136 -5.18 -9.80 12.46
CA MET A 136 -5.53 -8.41 12.18
C MET A 136 -4.29 -7.53 12.31
N ARG A 137 -3.78 -7.02 11.20
CA ARG A 137 -2.73 -6.00 11.17
C ARG A 137 -3.33 -4.70 10.68
N GLY A 138 -2.86 -3.57 11.18
CA GLY A 138 -3.44 -2.30 10.76
C GLY A 138 -2.68 -1.07 11.20
N ILE A 139 -3.07 0.03 10.56
CA ILE A 139 -2.64 1.38 10.89
C ILE A 139 -3.85 2.24 11.22
N ILE A 140 -3.73 3.05 12.26
CA ILE A 140 -4.78 3.95 12.75
C ILE A 140 -4.19 5.36 12.82
N PHE A 141 -4.68 6.24 11.96
CA PHE A 141 -4.36 7.65 11.94
C PHE A 141 -5.32 8.39 12.86
N LEU A 142 -4.82 8.80 14.02
CA LEU A 142 -5.50 9.76 14.89
C LEU A 142 -4.96 11.18 14.58
N GLU A 143 -5.51 12.23 15.20
CA GLU A 143 -5.15 13.63 14.89
C GLU A 143 -3.64 13.90 14.93
N ASN A 144 -2.97 13.53 16.02
CA ASN A 144 -1.54 13.85 16.25
C ASN A 144 -0.68 12.60 16.50
N LYS A 145 -1.17 11.41 16.15
CA LYS A 145 -0.45 10.15 16.39
C LYS A 145 -0.91 9.07 15.42
N VAL A 146 0.02 8.17 15.11
CA VAL A 146 -0.24 6.97 14.33
C VAL A 146 -0.06 5.77 15.24
N LEU A 147 -1.06 4.90 15.30
CA LEU A 147 -1.01 3.64 16.04
C LEU A 147 -0.91 2.49 15.05
N LEU A 148 -0.09 1.51 15.38
CA LEU A 148 0.08 0.28 14.63
C LEU A 148 -0.44 -0.89 15.45
N LEU A 149 -1.27 -1.70 14.82
CA LEU A 149 -1.80 -2.94 15.38
C LEU A 149 -1.09 -4.11 14.67
N HIS A 150 -0.44 -4.97 15.45
CA HIS A 150 0.26 -6.15 14.92
C HIS A 150 -0.15 -7.41 15.67
N PRO A 151 -0.56 -8.49 14.99
CA PRO A 151 -0.91 -9.74 15.66
C PRO A 151 0.33 -10.40 16.27
N LEU A 152 0.22 -10.96 17.48
CA LEU A 152 1.28 -11.84 18.02
C LEU A 152 1.22 -13.20 17.31
N GLN A 153 2.38 -13.67 16.84
CA GLN A 153 2.50 -14.97 16.19
C GLN A 153 2.33 -16.13 17.19
N GLY A 154 1.46 -17.06 16.83
CA GLY A 154 1.26 -18.34 17.51
C GLY A 154 -0.14 -18.87 17.24
N ASN A 155 -0.22 -20.17 16.95
CA ASN A 155 -1.39 -20.97 16.57
C ASN A 155 -2.73 -20.22 16.42
N HIS A 156 -3.16 -19.85 15.20
CA HIS A 156 -4.26 -18.93 14.85
C HIS A 156 -5.71 -19.39 15.17
N SER A 157 -6.11 -19.50 16.44
CA SER A 157 -7.55 -19.49 16.79
C SER A 157 -8.15 -18.07 16.62
N ASP A 158 -9.33 -17.79 17.16
CA ASP A 158 -10.03 -16.54 16.85
C ASP A 158 -9.92 -15.41 17.88
N ASN A 159 -9.23 -15.67 18.98
CA ASN A 159 -8.97 -14.69 20.03
C ASN A 159 -7.45 -14.63 20.19
N TYR A 160 -6.78 -13.70 19.51
CA TYR A 160 -5.32 -13.54 19.61
C TYR A 160 -4.99 -12.18 20.17
N PRO A 161 -4.02 -12.11 21.10
CA PRO A 161 -3.49 -10.83 21.55
C PRO A 161 -2.74 -10.15 20.41
N HIS A 162 -2.87 -8.84 20.34
CA HIS A 162 -2.19 -7.98 19.39
C HIS A 162 -1.32 -7.00 20.15
N LEU A 163 -0.21 -6.59 19.54
CA LEU A 163 0.57 -5.44 19.96
C LEU A 163 -0.05 -4.19 19.35
N LEU A 164 -0.35 -3.21 20.19
CA LEU A 164 -0.70 -1.85 19.78
C LEU A 164 0.43 -0.92 20.21
N TYR A 165 1.02 -0.19 19.29
CA TYR A 165 2.14 0.69 19.60
C TYR A 165 2.12 1.96 18.76
N HIS A 166 2.80 2.99 19.24
CA HIS A 166 2.98 4.23 18.49
C HIS A 166 3.99 4.00 17.38
N PHE A 167 3.65 4.47 16.18
CA PHE A 167 4.61 4.52 15.11
C PHE A 167 5.68 5.59 15.38
N THR A 168 6.93 5.22 15.14
CA THR A 168 8.11 6.02 15.42
C THR A 168 9.18 5.75 14.36
N LEU A 169 9.56 6.75 13.56
CA LEU A 169 10.46 6.59 12.41
C LEU A 169 11.91 6.99 12.75
N ASP A 170 12.76 6.04 13.11
CA ASP A 170 14.15 6.32 13.55
C ASP A 170 15.05 7.00 12.51
N GLN A 171 14.62 7.08 11.25
CA GLN A 171 15.37 7.70 10.15
C GLN A 171 14.47 8.60 9.30
N LEU A 172 15.01 9.71 8.80
CA LEU A 172 14.34 10.57 7.82
C LEU A 172 14.19 9.82 6.49
N LEU A 173 12.98 9.84 5.92
CA LEU A 173 12.77 9.31 4.57
C LEU A 173 13.11 10.41 3.57
N ASN A 174 14.24 10.26 2.87
CA ASN A 174 14.69 11.23 1.89
C ASN A 174 14.22 10.83 0.49
N CYS A 175 13.47 11.71 -0.16
CA CYS A 175 13.16 11.58 -1.57
C CYS A 175 14.41 11.92 -2.41
N ALA A 176 14.61 11.21 -3.53
CA ALA A 176 15.70 11.51 -4.47
C ALA A 176 15.30 12.50 -5.57
N ASN A 177 14.01 12.82 -5.70
CA ASN A 177 13.53 13.83 -6.63
C ASN A 177 14.22 15.17 -6.35
N VAL A 178 14.74 15.78 -7.41
CA VAL A 178 15.17 17.17 -7.40
C VAL A 178 14.03 17.95 -8.06
N ASP A 179 13.42 18.88 -7.33
CA ASP A 179 12.38 19.75 -7.89
C ASP A 179 13.01 20.56 -9.03
N LYS A 180 12.77 20.13 -10.28
CA LYS A 180 13.26 20.81 -11.48
C LYS A 180 12.11 21.54 -12.15
N VAL A 181 12.37 22.80 -12.49
CA VAL A 181 11.50 23.65 -13.29
C VAL A 181 11.60 23.23 -14.77
N ASP A 182 10.41 23.01 -15.35
CA ASP A 182 10.05 22.91 -16.77
C ASP A 182 10.69 21.82 -17.64
N THR A 183 9.89 20.78 -17.91
CA THR A 183 9.54 20.39 -19.29
C THR A 183 8.11 19.85 -19.33
N PRO A 184 7.13 20.56 -19.91
CA PRO A 184 5.85 19.94 -20.26
C PRO A 184 6.07 19.10 -21.52
N ILE A 185 6.20 17.79 -21.37
CA ILE A 185 6.04 16.84 -22.49
C ILE A 185 4.74 16.09 -22.27
N GLN A 186 3.63 16.82 -22.20
CA GLN A 186 2.32 16.22 -22.39
C GLN A 186 1.54 17.10 -23.35
N ASN A 187 1.16 16.53 -24.49
CA ASN A 187 0.19 17.18 -25.36
C ASN A 187 -1.12 17.28 -24.59
N MET A 188 -1.67 18.49 -24.50
CA MET A 188 -2.93 18.75 -23.80
C MET A 188 -4.01 17.79 -24.32
N LEU A 189 -4.44 16.86 -23.46
CA LEU A 189 -5.59 16.01 -23.71
C LEU A 189 -6.87 16.76 -23.32
N GLN A 190 -8.03 16.19 -23.65
CA GLN A 190 -9.33 16.81 -23.45
C GLN A 190 -9.49 17.35 -22.02
N SER A 191 -9.67 18.68 -21.89
CA SER A 191 -9.84 19.33 -20.58
C SER A 191 -11.14 18.90 -19.93
N PHE A 192 -11.11 18.57 -18.64
CA PHE A 192 -12.30 18.26 -17.86
C PHE A 192 -12.78 19.50 -17.09
N PRO A 193 -14.09 19.81 -17.07
CA PRO A 193 -14.64 20.83 -16.20
C PRO A 193 -14.28 20.57 -14.73
N GLU A 194 -13.92 21.60 -13.97
CA GLU A 194 -13.46 21.51 -12.57
C GLU A 194 -14.48 20.78 -11.67
N GLU A 195 -15.78 20.98 -11.92
CA GLU A 195 -16.86 20.30 -11.21
C GLU A 195 -16.86 18.78 -11.41
N ASN A 196 -16.52 18.32 -12.63
CA ASN A 196 -16.37 16.89 -12.93
C ASN A 196 -15.13 16.29 -12.25
N VAL A 197 -14.06 17.08 -12.12
CA VAL A 197 -12.84 16.63 -11.45
C VAL A 197 -13.07 16.51 -9.94
N LEU A 198 -13.87 17.36 -9.31
CA LEU A 198 -14.11 17.27 -7.86
C LEU A 198 -15.07 16.13 -7.47
N GLN A 199 -16.12 15.92 -8.27
CA GLN A 199 -17.23 15.02 -7.89
C GLN A 199 -17.05 13.56 -8.33
N ARG A 200 -16.27 13.31 -9.39
CA ARG A 200 -16.09 11.95 -9.91
C ARG A 200 -15.05 11.19 -9.12
N ASN A 201 -15.27 9.88 -8.95
CA ASN A 201 -14.25 8.98 -8.48
C ASN A 201 -13.16 8.81 -9.54
N LYS A 202 -11.92 8.65 -9.08
CA LYS A 202 -10.74 8.40 -9.90
C LYS A 202 -10.09 7.12 -9.45
N PHE A 203 -9.51 6.39 -10.38
CA PHE A 203 -8.79 5.16 -10.13
C PHE A 203 -7.39 5.33 -10.72
N ILE A 204 -6.36 5.00 -9.95
CA ILE A 204 -4.97 4.94 -10.39
C ILE A 204 -4.66 3.45 -10.55
N GLU A 205 -4.67 2.97 -11.77
CA GLU A 205 -4.36 1.59 -12.14
C GLU A 205 -2.84 1.40 -12.14
N ILE A 206 -2.29 0.71 -11.15
CA ILE A 206 -0.84 0.54 -11.02
C ILE A 206 -0.36 -0.87 -11.36
N ALA A 207 0.77 -0.93 -12.06
CA ALA A 207 1.65 -2.09 -12.08
C ALA A 207 2.63 -2.03 -10.91
N VAL A 208 2.85 -3.15 -10.24
CA VAL A 208 3.81 -3.26 -9.14
C VAL A 208 4.80 -4.36 -9.45
N VAL A 209 6.08 -4.00 -9.43
CA VAL A 209 7.19 -4.94 -9.62
C VAL A 209 7.94 -5.06 -8.30
N ILE A 210 8.28 -6.28 -7.91
CA ILE A 210 8.94 -6.61 -6.65
C ILE A 210 10.29 -7.26 -6.99
N ASP A 211 11.38 -6.63 -6.58
CA ASP A 211 12.73 -7.07 -6.95
C ASP A 211 13.23 -8.30 -6.19
N GLN A 212 14.31 -8.90 -6.69
CA GLN A 212 14.95 -10.07 -6.07
C GLN A 212 15.45 -9.76 -4.67
N THR A 213 16.04 -8.58 -4.47
CA THR A 213 16.64 -8.20 -3.19
C THR A 213 15.61 -8.22 -2.06
N LEU A 214 14.39 -7.74 -2.32
CA LEU A 214 13.32 -7.73 -1.34
C LEU A 214 12.86 -9.13 -0.99
N PHE A 215 12.74 -9.99 -2.00
CA PHE A 215 12.37 -11.39 -1.83
C PHE A 215 13.40 -12.14 -0.97
N GLU A 216 14.70 -12.00 -1.29
CA GLU A 216 15.79 -12.71 -0.60
C GLU A 216 16.04 -12.18 0.83
N LYS A 217 15.90 -10.87 1.07
CA LYS A 217 16.22 -10.26 2.37
C LYS A 217 15.36 -10.78 3.52
N TYR A 218 14.10 -11.13 3.25
CA TYR A 218 13.13 -11.49 4.29
C TYR A 218 12.71 -12.97 4.27
N ASP A 219 13.29 -13.78 3.37
CA ASP A 219 12.97 -15.21 3.20
C ASP A 219 11.45 -15.48 3.14
N LEU A 220 10.73 -14.58 2.44
CA LEU A 220 9.28 -14.64 2.32
C LEU A 220 8.87 -15.54 1.15
N THR A 221 7.73 -16.22 1.30
CA THR A 221 7.08 -16.84 0.15
C THR A 221 6.52 -15.77 -0.79
N VAL A 222 6.29 -16.15 -2.06
CA VAL A 222 5.69 -15.23 -3.05
C VAL A 222 4.32 -14.71 -2.57
N LYS A 223 3.52 -15.56 -1.93
CA LYS A 223 2.22 -15.14 -1.38
C LYS A 223 2.38 -14.10 -0.27
N GLU A 224 3.38 -14.22 0.58
CA GLU A 224 3.63 -13.28 1.68
C GLU A 224 4.15 -11.93 1.20
N VAL A 225 5.07 -11.89 0.24
CA VAL A 225 5.60 -10.61 -0.30
C VAL A 225 4.53 -9.86 -1.08
N ILE A 226 3.69 -10.58 -1.84
CA ILE A 226 2.52 -9.99 -2.53
C ILE A 226 1.52 -9.44 -1.50
N ALA A 227 1.21 -10.20 -0.44
CA ALA A 227 0.29 -9.73 0.59
C ALA A 227 0.80 -8.49 1.34
N SER A 228 2.09 -8.44 1.70
CA SER A 228 2.71 -7.26 2.32
C SER A 228 2.70 -6.05 1.39
N THR A 229 2.93 -6.27 0.10
CA THR A 229 2.88 -5.22 -0.94
C THR A 229 1.47 -4.64 -1.08
N ILE A 230 0.46 -5.50 -1.21
CA ILE A 230 -0.94 -5.07 -1.31
C ILE A 230 -1.39 -4.39 0.00
N GLU A 231 -0.90 -4.84 1.16
CA GLU A 231 -1.15 -4.19 2.45
C GLU A 231 -0.62 -2.74 2.46
N ALA A 232 0.63 -2.53 2.02
CA ALA A 232 1.20 -1.19 1.90
C ALA A 232 0.40 -0.31 0.92
N ILE A 233 -0.05 -0.86 -0.20
CA ILE A 233 -0.86 -0.13 -1.19
C ILE A 233 -2.24 0.21 -0.63
N ASN A 234 -2.87 -0.68 0.14
CA ASN A 234 -4.14 -0.39 0.82
C ASN A 234 -4.02 0.80 1.79
N TYR A 235 -2.86 0.95 2.42
CA TYR A 235 -2.58 2.08 3.31
C TYR A 235 -2.32 3.37 2.52
N ALA A 236 -1.62 3.27 1.38
CA ALA A 236 -1.42 4.40 0.47
C ALA A 236 -2.76 4.87 -0.12
N ASP A 237 -3.63 3.94 -0.51
CA ASP A 237 -4.97 4.19 -1.02
C ASP A 237 -5.82 5.00 -0.02
N LEU A 238 -5.70 4.69 1.29
CA LEU A 238 -6.38 5.47 2.33
C LEU A 238 -5.97 6.95 2.35
N ILE A 239 -4.73 7.27 1.99
CA ILE A 239 -4.20 8.65 1.92
C ILE A 239 -4.83 9.41 0.75
N PHE A 240 -5.14 8.74 -0.36
CA PHE A 240 -5.78 9.35 -1.54
C PHE A 240 -7.30 9.46 -1.43
N ARG A 241 -7.94 8.70 -0.53
CA ARG A 241 -9.40 8.69 -0.36
C ARG A 241 -10.05 10.08 -0.18
N PRO A 242 -9.47 11.04 0.57
CA PRO A 242 -10.02 12.41 0.66
C PRO A 242 -10.06 13.17 -0.68
N LEU A 243 -9.31 12.73 -1.68
CA LEU A 243 -9.28 13.28 -3.04
C LEU A 243 -10.20 12.53 -4.01
N ASN A 244 -11.13 11.71 -3.50
CA ASN A 244 -11.98 10.81 -4.30
C ASN A 244 -11.18 9.95 -5.30
N THR A 245 -9.96 9.58 -4.90
CA THR A 245 -9.03 8.84 -5.74
C THR A 245 -8.69 7.53 -5.05
N SER A 246 -8.75 6.43 -5.79
CA SER A 246 -8.42 5.10 -5.32
C SER A 246 -7.24 4.53 -6.11
N ILE A 247 -6.34 3.84 -5.44
CA ILE A 247 -5.26 3.07 -6.07
C ILE A 247 -5.75 1.63 -6.27
N SER A 248 -5.62 1.14 -7.49
CA SER A 248 -5.99 -0.23 -7.87
C SER A 248 -4.79 -0.94 -8.46
N VAL A 249 -4.37 -2.05 -7.87
CA VAL A 249 -3.31 -2.90 -8.40
C VAL A 249 -3.89 -3.77 -9.50
N VAL A 250 -3.44 -3.56 -10.74
CA VAL A 250 -3.92 -4.31 -11.92
C VAL A 250 -2.89 -5.30 -12.46
N PHE A 251 -1.64 -5.13 -12.07
CA PHE A 251 -0.53 -6.00 -12.47
C PHE A 251 0.49 -6.14 -11.34
N ILE A 252 0.92 -7.36 -11.06
CA ILE A 252 2.00 -7.66 -10.11
C ILE A 252 3.03 -8.55 -10.78
N GLU A 253 4.30 -8.25 -10.59
CA GLU A 253 5.40 -9.08 -11.04
C GLU A 253 6.44 -9.24 -9.94
N VAL A 254 6.85 -10.48 -9.71
CA VAL A 254 7.85 -10.83 -8.68
C VAL A 254 9.09 -11.39 -9.35
N TRP A 255 10.24 -10.76 -9.11
CA TRP A 255 11.52 -11.20 -9.62
C TRP A 255 12.24 -12.05 -8.57
N LYS A 256 12.43 -13.35 -8.84
CA LYS A 256 13.43 -14.14 -8.08
C LYS A 256 14.84 -13.98 -8.64
N GLU A 257 14.92 -13.38 -9.82
CA GLU A 257 16.13 -12.90 -10.48
C GLU A 257 15.78 -11.57 -11.14
N ASP A 258 16.55 -10.52 -10.84
CA ASP A 258 16.30 -9.17 -11.35
C ASP A 258 16.30 -9.17 -12.89
N GLN A 259 15.29 -8.53 -13.50
CA GLN A 259 15.14 -8.47 -14.96
C GLN A 259 15.76 -7.21 -15.59
N MET A 260 16.53 -6.46 -14.79
CA MET A 260 17.28 -5.29 -15.20
C MET A 260 18.46 -5.04 -14.27
N ASP A 261 19.42 -4.24 -14.71
CA ASP A 261 20.58 -3.87 -13.91
C ASP A 261 20.20 -2.85 -12.83
N MET A 262 20.22 -3.28 -11.57
CA MET A 262 19.99 -2.41 -10.42
C MET A 262 21.30 -1.74 -9.97
N ASP A 263 21.39 -0.40 -9.99
CA ASP A 263 22.53 0.39 -9.49
C ASP A 263 22.24 0.94 -8.07
N VAL A 264 23.29 1.30 -7.31
CA VAL A 264 23.14 2.01 -6.02
C VAL A 264 22.72 3.47 -6.21
N ASP A 265 22.97 4.04 -7.39
CA ASP A 265 22.36 5.28 -7.86
C ASP A 265 20.92 5.01 -8.29
N ILE A 266 19.98 5.45 -7.43
CA ILE A 266 18.55 5.25 -7.63
C ILE A 266 18.04 5.89 -8.94
N SER A 267 18.70 6.94 -9.44
CA SER A 267 18.28 7.62 -10.67
C SER A 267 18.56 6.78 -11.90
N LYS A 268 19.69 6.06 -11.91
CA LYS A 268 20.00 5.11 -12.99
C LYS A 268 19.05 3.92 -12.96
N SER A 269 18.79 3.37 -11.77
CA SER A 269 17.83 2.27 -11.61
C SER A 269 16.42 2.65 -12.05
N LEU A 270 15.98 3.90 -11.80
CA LEU A 270 14.69 4.40 -12.31
C LEU A 270 14.66 4.45 -13.84
N ALA A 271 15.76 4.90 -14.48
CA ALA A 271 15.85 4.96 -15.94
C ALA A 271 15.79 3.55 -16.57
N GLU A 272 16.53 2.59 -16.02
CA GLU A 272 16.44 1.18 -16.44
C GLU A 272 15.03 0.61 -16.24
N PHE A 273 14.38 0.95 -15.12
CA PHE A 273 13.00 0.53 -14.85
C PHE A 273 12.00 1.12 -15.85
N GLN A 274 12.17 2.38 -16.25
CA GLN A 274 11.34 3.00 -17.28
C GLN A 274 11.46 2.26 -18.62
N GLU A 275 12.69 1.91 -19.02
CA GLU A 275 12.95 1.12 -20.23
C GLU A 275 12.40 -0.31 -20.12
N TYR A 276 12.40 -0.89 -18.91
CA TYR A 276 11.77 -2.18 -18.65
C TYR A 276 10.25 -2.12 -18.86
N VAL A 277 9.58 -1.11 -18.28
CA VAL A 277 8.13 -0.91 -18.38
C VAL A 277 7.70 -0.70 -19.84
N ASP A 278 8.40 0.15 -20.60
CA ASP A 278 8.07 0.39 -22.02
C ASP A 278 8.26 -0.87 -22.89
N ARG A 279 9.22 -1.74 -22.55
CA ARG A 279 9.47 -2.97 -23.32
C ARG A 279 8.56 -4.14 -22.93
N ARG A 280 8.29 -4.33 -21.63
CA ARG A 280 7.68 -5.57 -21.11
C ARG A 280 6.24 -5.40 -20.61
N ILE A 281 5.89 -4.24 -20.06
CA ILE A 281 4.57 -4.03 -19.40
C ILE A 281 3.61 -3.21 -20.29
N LYS A 282 4.09 -2.58 -21.36
CA LYS A 282 3.32 -1.71 -22.27
C LYS A 282 2.02 -2.28 -22.85
N ARG A 283 1.86 -3.61 -22.89
CA ARG A 283 0.62 -4.27 -23.36
C ARG A 283 -0.48 -4.30 -22.31
N ILE A 284 -0.15 -4.04 -21.05
CA ILE A 284 -1.10 -3.95 -19.93
C ILE A 284 -1.53 -2.49 -19.80
N SER A 285 -2.84 -2.26 -19.72
CA SER A 285 -3.36 -0.92 -19.44
C SER A 285 -3.09 -0.57 -17.99
N ILE A 286 -2.18 0.39 -17.80
CA ILE A 286 -1.79 0.92 -16.51
C ILE A 286 -1.64 2.44 -16.61
N ASP A 287 -1.84 3.11 -15.48
CA ASP A 287 -1.67 4.55 -15.33
C ASP A 287 -0.29 4.92 -14.79
N ALA A 288 0.30 4.02 -14.00
CA ALA A 288 1.66 4.11 -13.45
C ALA A 288 2.26 2.73 -13.14
N ALA A 289 3.59 2.64 -13.06
CA ALA A 289 4.31 1.45 -12.61
C ALA A 289 5.27 1.78 -11.46
N HIS A 290 5.28 0.96 -10.42
CA HIS A 290 6.17 1.15 -9.28
C HIS A 290 7.00 -0.10 -8.99
N LEU A 291 8.32 0.07 -8.89
CA LEU A 291 9.24 -0.96 -8.40
C LEU A 291 9.40 -0.83 -6.88
N LEU A 292 9.23 -1.95 -6.17
CA LEU A 292 9.54 -2.10 -4.76
C LEU A 292 10.83 -2.89 -4.60
N SER A 293 11.83 -2.28 -3.99
CA SER A 293 13.17 -2.84 -3.89
C SER A 293 13.67 -2.98 -2.45
N GLY A 294 14.30 -4.11 -2.14
CA GLY A 294 15.02 -4.31 -0.87
C GLY A 294 16.40 -3.65 -0.85
N LYS A 295 16.86 -3.12 -1.99
CA LYS A 295 18.21 -2.60 -2.20
C LYS A 295 18.49 -1.34 -1.40
N HIS A 296 19.75 -1.17 -1.02
CA HIS A 296 20.24 0.07 -0.44
C HIS A 296 20.75 1.00 -1.54
N PHE A 297 20.23 2.23 -1.54
CA PHE A 297 20.67 3.28 -2.46
C PHE A 297 21.55 4.31 -1.75
N ASP A 298 22.42 4.97 -2.52
CA ASP A 298 23.34 5.99 -2.03
C ASP A 298 22.60 7.18 -1.41
N GLY A 299 23.25 7.86 -0.45
CA GLY A 299 22.70 9.06 0.19
C GLY A 299 21.43 8.80 1.03
N SER A 300 21.18 7.55 1.44
CA SER A 300 20.00 7.16 2.21
C SER A 300 18.68 7.53 1.54
N LYS A 301 18.65 7.50 0.20
CA LYS A 301 17.44 7.74 -0.59
C LYS A 301 16.46 6.58 -0.44
N GLN A 302 15.19 6.92 -0.22
CA GLN A 302 14.11 5.94 -0.01
C GLN A 302 13.21 5.77 -1.23
N GLY A 303 13.26 6.69 -2.18
CA GLY A 303 12.49 6.57 -3.40
C GLY A 303 12.72 7.71 -4.38
N ILE A 304 12.31 7.47 -5.62
CA ILE A 304 12.33 8.44 -6.72
C ILE A 304 11.17 8.14 -7.68
N ALA A 305 10.60 9.16 -8.31
CA ALA A 305 9.58 8.98 -9.34
C ALA A 305 9.65 10.09 -10.38
N ASN A 306 9.19 9.79 -11.59
CA ASN A 306 9.08 10.82 -12.63
C ASN A 306 7.93 11.78 -12.29
N LEU A 307 8.24 13.08 -12.25
CA LEU A 307 7.27 14.13 -11.93
C LEU A 307 6.38 14.45 -13.12
N ASP A 308 5.08 14.62 -12.89
CA ASP A 308 4.10 15.10 -13.89
C ASP A 308 3.97 14.17 -15.12
N THR A 309 4.01 12.86 -14.88
CA THR A 309 4.01 11.83 -15.93
C THR A 309 2.83 10.87 -15.89
N ILE A 310 1.87 11.02 -14.95
CA ILE A 310 0.69 10.14 -14.86
C ILE A 310 -0.01 9.96 -16.21
N CYS A 311 -0.57 8.78 -16.47
CA CYS A 311 -1.18 8.40 -17.74
C CYS A 311 -0.21 8.32 -18.94
N THR A 312 1.10 8.26 -18.70
CA THR A 312 2.10 8.06 -19.75
C THR A 312 2.97 6.85 -19.44
N VAL A 313 3.66 6.32 -20.44
CA VAL A 313 4.64 5.23 -20.25
C VAL A 313 5.80 5.61 -19.31
N ASN A 314 5.99 6.91 -19.04
CA ASN A 314 7.02 7.42 -18.14
C ASN A 314 6.50 7.60 -16.70
N ALA A 315 5.25 7.22 -16.40
CA ALA A 315 4.68 7.22 -15.05
C ALA A 315 5.29 6.11 -14.20
N VAL A 316 6.57 6.26 -13.86
CA VAL A 316 7.31 5.25 -13.10
C VAL A 316 7.81 5.81 -11.77
N GLY A 317 7.90 4.93 -10.78
CA GLY A 317 8.54 5.20 -9.49
C GLY A 317 9.30 3.99 -8.95
N LEU A 318 10.30 4.24 -8.14
CA LEU A 318 11.11 3.23 -7.47
C LEU A 318 11.12 3.55 -5.98
N SER A 319 10.62 2.62 -5.16
CA SER A 319 10.59 2.73 -3.70
C SER A 319 11.49 1.69 -3.05
N LYS A 320 12.25 2.11 -2.04
CA LYS A 320 12.93 1.20 -1.13
C LYS A 320 11.95 0.70 -0.07
N VAL A 321 11.87 -0.62 0.09
CA VAL A 321 11.15 -1.24 1.19
C VAL A 321 12.11 -1.39 2.38
N VAL A 322 11.90 -0.55 3.39
CA VAL A 322 12.73 -0.51 4.59
C VAL A 322 12.55 -1.78 5.41
N ASP A 323 11.29 -2.14 5.66
CA ASP A 323 10.87 -3.32 6.41
C ASP A 323 9.49 -3.82 5.95
N VAL A 324 9.41 -5.08 5.52
CA VAL A 324 8.17 -5.75 5.08
C VAL A 324 7.17 -5.98 6.22
N PHE A 325 7.64 -5.97 7.48
CA PHE A 325 6.79 -6.02 8.67
C PHE A 325 6.24 -4.64 9.05
N GLN A 326 6.73 -3.58 8.38
CA GLN A 326 6.29 -2.19 8.53
C GLN A 326 5.73 -1.62 7.22
N PRO A 327 4.67 -2.22 6.64
CA PRO A 327 4.12 -1.83 5.34
C PRO A 327 3.64 -0.37 5.27
N HIS A 328 3.38 0.25 6.42
CA HIS A 328 3.04 1.67 6.53
C HIS A 328 4.16 2.61 6.07
N THR A 329 5.44 2.30 6.34
CA THR A 329 6.56 3.15 5.87
C THR A 329 6.61 3.13 4.35
N THR A 330 6.51 1.92 3.77
CA THR A 330 6.39 1.74 2.32
C THR A 330 5.17 2.46 1.75
N SER A 331 4.03 2.47 2.45
CA SER A 331 2.82 3.16 1.99
C SER A 331 2.98 4.67 1.90
N ILE A 332 3.71 5.28 2.83
CA ILE A 332 3.98 6.72 2.83
C ILE A 332 4.88 7.07 1.64
N ILE A 333 5.92 6.26 1.41
CA ILE A 333 6.83 6.43 0.27
C ILE A 333 6.05 6.28 -1.04
N LEU A 334 5.24 5.22 -1.18
CA LEU A 334 4.41 5.02 -2.36
C LEU A 334 3.45 6.18 -2.60
N ALA A 335 2.75 6.65 -1.58
CA ALA A 335 1.83 7.78 -1.72
C ALA A 335 2.56 9.07 -2.14
N HIS A 336 3.74 9.32 -1.59
CA HIS A 336 4.60 10.44 -1.97
C HIS A 336 5.04 10.34 -3.45
N LEU A 337 5.50 9.17 -3.89
CA LEU A 337 5.98 8.96 -5.26
C LEU A 337 4.85 8.98 -6.29
N ILE A 338 3.68 8.39 -5.99
CA ILE A 338 2.47 8.53 -6.82
C ILE A 338 2.05 9.99 -6.88
N GLY A 339 2.19 10.74 -5.78
CA GLY A 339 2.03 12.20 -5.75
C GLY A 339 2.89 12.91 -6.79
N HIS A 340 4.19 12.56 -6.89
CA HIS A 340 5.07 13.07 -7.96
C HIS A 340 4.56 12.69 -9.35
N ASN A 341 4.14 11.44 -9.60
CA ASN A 341 3.59 11.08 -10.92
C ASN A 341 2.35 11.94 -11.27
N LEU A 342 1.51 12.27 -10.28
CA LEU A 342 0.37 13.18 -10.39
C LEU A 342 0.76 14.68 -10.48
N GLY A 343 2.05 14.98 -10.46
CA GLY A 343 2.61 16.31 -10.60
C GLY A 343 2.79 17.07 -9.29
N MET A 344 2.49 16.49 -8.13
CA MET A 344 2.70 17.16 -6.84
C MET A 344 4.20 17.33 -6.58
N GLU A 345 4.66 18.57 -6.39
CA GLU A 345 6.04 18.89 -6.02
C GLU A 345 6.21 18.83 -4.49
N HIS A 346 7.46 18.92 -4.02
CA HIS A 346 7.70 18.98 -2.58
C HIS A 346 7.07 20.22 -1.92
N ASP A 347 6.58 20.02 -0.70
CA ASP A 347 5.99 21.10 0.09
C ASP A 347 7.03 22.14 0.52
N GLN A 348 6.70 23.40 0.29
CA GLN A 348 7.48 24.56 0.74
C GLN A 348 6.98 25.04 2.12
N SER A 349 7.66 26.02 2.72
CA SER A 349 7.35 26.51 4.08
C SER A 349 5.95 27.13 4.26
N ASN A 350 5.27 27.44 3.16
CA ASN A 350 3.90 27.99 3.13
C ASN A 350 2.82 26.93 2.81
N CYS A 351 3.20 25.65 2.72
CA CYS A 351 2.29 24.56 2.40
C CYS A 351 1.91 23.82 3.69
N ASP A 352 0.66 24.00 4.13
CA ASP A 352 0.10 23.35 5.30
C ASP A 352 -0.91 22.25 4.91
N CYS A 353 -1.00 21.22 5.74
CA CYS A 353 -1.97 20.13 5.63
C CYS A 353 -2.90 20.10 6.85
N SER A 354 -4.11 19.56 6.65
CA SER A 354 -5.19 19.58 7.65
C SER A 354 -4.86 18.86 8.96
N LYS A 355 -3.93 17.90 8.92
CA LYS A 355 -3.48 17.10 10.06
C LYS A 355 -2.15 17.61 10.66
N GLY A 356 -1.77 18.84 10.31
CA GLY A 356 -0.52 19.48 10.73
C GLY A 356 0.69 18.96 9.97
N PRO A 357 1.76 19.76 9.82
CA PRO A 357 2.99 19.29 9.19
C PRO A 357 3.66 18.21 10.05
N PRO A 358 4.50 17.36 9.43
CA PRO A 358 4.90 17.35 8.03
C PRO A 358 3.86 16.64 7.16
N CYS A 359 3.66 17.14 5.94
CA CYS A 359 2.69 16.63 4.98
C CYS A 359 3.31 15.54 4.10
N ILE A 360 2.47 14.77 3.38
CA ILE A 360 2.94 13.66 2.54
C ILE A 360 4.05 14.09 1.57
N MET A 361 3.96 15.27 0.97
CA MET A 361 4.95 15.77 0.00
C MET A 361 6.14 16.51 0.63
N THR A 362 6.37 16.36 1.94
CA THR A 362 7.60 16.88 2.56
C THR A 362 8.82 16.14 2.03
N ASN A 363 9.86 16.87 1.58
CA ASN A 363 11.07 16.26 0.97
C ASN A 363 11.81 15.30 1.92
N ASN A 364 12.00 15.72 3.17
CA ASN A 364 12.62 14.91 4.22
C ASN A 364 11.54 14.52 5.22
N ILE A 365 10.89 13.37 5.02
CA ILE A 365 9.76 12.95 5.85
C ILE A 365 10.25 12.65 7.27
N PRO A 366 9.85 13.44 8.29
CA PRO A 366 10.19 13.24 9.68
C PRO A 366 9.51 12.05 10.34
N TYR A 367 9.93 11.80 11.59
CA TYR A 367 9.49 10.76 12.54
C TYR A 367 7.97 10.55 12.66
N PHE A 368 7.18 11.60 12.37
CA PHE A 368 5.73 11.62 12.34
C PHE A 368 5.35 12.31 11.04
N THR A 369 4.71 11.61 10.10
CA THR A 369 4.10 12.25 8.93
C THR A 369 2.60 12.31 9.12
N SER A 370 2.02 13.46 8.84
CA SER A 370 0.59 13.53 8.67
C SER A 370 0.22 12.77 7.41
N THR A 371 -0.92 12.08 7.45
CA THR A 371 -1.45 11.37 6.27
C THR A 371 -2.28 12.24 5.37
N ALA A 372 -1.92 13.52 5.30
CA ALA A 372 -2.62 14.51 4.51
C ALA A 372 -1.65 15.14 3.50
N PHE A 373 -2.14 15.28 2.28
CA PHE A 373 -1.54 16.19 1.31
C PHE A 373 -1.73 17.64 1.76
N SER A 374 -0.77 18.50 1.44
CA SER A 374 -0.90 19.93 1.73
C SER A 374 -1.90 20.59 0.78
N GLY A 375 -2.37 21.79 1.13
CA GLY A 375 -3.16 22.60 0.20
C GLY A 375 -2.46 22.84 -1.14
N CYS A 376 -1.13 22.96 -1.14
CA CYS A 376 -0.32 23.13 -2.35
C CYS A 376 -0.37 21.88 -3.24
N SER A 377 -0.15 20.70 -2.65
CA SER A 377 -0.17 19.43 -3.40
C SER A 377 -1.56 19.17 -3.98
N ILE A 378 -2.61 19.43 -3.20
CA ILE A 378 -4.01 19.29 -3.65
C ILE A 378 -4.31 20.23 -4.81
N GLN A 379 -3.87 21.49 -4.74
CA GLN A 379 -4.06 22.46 -5.83
C GLN A 379 -3.35 22.03 -7.11
N LYS A 380 -2.10 21.53 -7.01
CA LYS A 380 -1.35 21.03 -8.16
C LYS A 380 -2.01 19.80 -8.78
N TYR A 381 -2.47 18.84 -7.97
CA TYR A 381 -3.25 17.69 -8.43
C TYR A 381 -4.50 18.10 -9.23
N PHE A 382 -5.33 18.99 -8.69
CA PHE A 382 -6.52 19.47 -9.41
C PHE A 382 -6.17 20.21 -10.70
N LYS A 383 -5.10 21.01 -10.69
CA LYS A 383 -4.61 21.69 -11.89
C LYS A 383 -4.20 20.68 -12.97
N THR A 384 -3.44 19.64 -12.63
CA THR A 384 -3.03 18.57 -13.55
C THR A 384 -4.25 17.90 -14.19
N LEU A 385 -5.29 17.58 -13.40
CA LEU A 385 -6.50 16.95 -13.93
C LEU A 385 -7.36 17.88 -14.79
N ASN A 386 -7.51 19.15 -14.40
CA ASN A 386 -8.26 20.14 -15.17
C ASN A 386 -7.61 20.40 -16.54
N GLN A 387 -6.28 20.28 -16.61
CA GLN A 387 -5.50 20.39 -17.86
C GLN A 387 -5.61 19.15 -18.77
N GLY A 388 -6.29 18.09 -18.32
CA GLY A 388 -6.52 16.87 -19.10
C GLY A 388 -5.44 15.79 -18.94
N TYR A 389 -4.37 16.05 -18.19
CA TYR A 389 -3.23 15.14 -18.06
C TYR A 389 -3.55 13.83 -17.30
N GLY A 390 -4.63 13.80 -16.52
CA GLY A 390 -5.08 12.60 -15.79
C GLY A 390 -6.31 11.92 -16.38
N ALA A 391 -6.53 11.99 -17.70
CA ALA A 391 -7.73 11.43 -18.34
C ALA A 391 -7.93 9.93 -18.10
N CYS A 392 -6.84 9.15 -18.02
CA CYS A 392 -6.87 7.72 -17.74
C CYS A 392 -7.48 7.41 -16.35
N LEU A 393 -7.39 8.34 -15.40
CA LEU A 393 -7.85 8.07 -14.04
C LEU A 393 -9.38 7.97 -13.90
N PHE A 394 -10.14 8.25 -14.97
CA PHE A 394 -11.60 8.25 -14.95
C PHE A 394 -12.23 6.94 -15.47
N ASN A 395 -11.44 5.94 -15.87
CA ASN A 395 -11.93 4.58 -16.08
C ASN A 395 -11.90 3.75 -14.79
N MET A 396 -12.81 2.78 -14.71
CA MET A 396 -12.86 1.83 -13.61
C MET A 396 -11.98 0.62 -13.98
N PRO A 397 -11.24 0.02 -13.03
CA PRO A 397 -10.33 -1.11 -13.25
C PRO A 397 -11.01 -2.45 -13.66
N THR A 398 -12.24 -2.39 -14.16
CA THR A 398 -13.12 -3.55 -14.41
C THR A 398 -13.24 -3.95 -15.87
N LEU A 399 -12.58 -3.27 -16.82
CA LEU A 399 -12.59 -3.76 -18.20
C LEU A 399 -11.65 -4.97 -18.29
N ARG A 400 -12.25 -6.18 -18.33
CA ARG A 400 -11.63 -7.35 -18.95
C ARG A 400 -11.16 -6.97 -20.35
N MET A 401 -9.89 -6.65 -20.46
CA MET A 401 -9.17 -6.73 -21.72
C MET A 401 -8.41 -8.05 -21.68
N SER A 402 -8.51 -8.83 -22.76
CA SER A 402 -7.73 -10.05 -22.94
C SER A 402 -6.23 -9.74 -22.80
N ILE A 403 -5.49 -10.54 -22.03
CA ILE A 403 -4.08 -10.27 -21.73
C ILE A 403 -3.18 -11.17 -22.59
N CYS A 404 -2.80 -10.65 -23.75
CA CYS A 404 -1.98 -11.39 -24.68
C CYS A 404 -0.58 -11.68 -24.11
N GLY A 405 -0.28 -12.97 -23.95
CA GLY A 405 0.99 -13.50 -23.50
C GLY A 405 0.92 -14.17 -22.12
N ASN A 406 -0.26 -14.47 -21.58
CA ASN A 406 -0.42 -15.15 -20.28
C ASN A 406 -0.65 -16.68 -20.42
N SER A 407 -0.61 -17.21 -21.64
CA SER A 407 -0.93 -18.61 -22.00
C SER A 407 -2.38 -19.03 -21.74
N ILE A 408 -3.30 -18.07 -21.60
CA ILE A 408 -4.73 -18.28 -21.44
C ILE A 408 -5.42 -17.61 -22.62
N LEU A 409 -6.18 -18.39 -23.38
CA LEU A 409 -6.94 -17.84 -24.51
C LEU A 409 -8.15 -17.04 -23.99
N GLU A 410 -8.13 -15.71 -24.15
CA GLU A 410 -9.17 -14.81 -23.67
C GLU A 410 -9.81 -14.03 -24.84
N GLU A 411 -11.14 -14.00 -24.97
CA GLU A 411 -11.81 -13.23 -26.05
C GLU A 411 -11.42 -11.73 -26.01
N PRO A 412 -10.95 -11.10 -27.11
CA PRO A 412 -11.02 -11.55 -28.50
C PRO A 412 -9.74 -12.22 -29.08
N GLU A 413 -8.84 -12.76 -28.27
CA GLU A 413 -7.61 -13.42 -28.72
C GLU A 413 -7.91 -14.66 -29.59
N GLU A 414 -7.17 -14.79 -30.70
CA GLU A 414 -7.19 -16.00 -31.53
C GLU A 414 -6.18 -17.05 -31.02
N CYS A 415 -5.12 -16.61 -30.33
CA CYS A 415 -4.12 -17.42 -29.67
C CYS A 415 -3.45 -16.65 -28.53
N ASP A 416 -3.02 -17.37 -27.49
CA ASP A 416 -2.10 -16.86 -26.48
C ASP A 416 -0.95 -17.87 -26.31
N CYS A 417 0.23 -17.48 -26.77
CA CYS A 417 1.44 -18.32 -26.79
C CYS A 417 2.36 -18.07 -25.59
N GLY A 418 1.93 -17.31 -24.59
CA GLY A 418 2.77 -16.90 -23.48
C GLY A 418 3.63 -15.67 -23.79
N PRO A 419 4.48 -15.28 -22.82
CA PRO A 419 5.26 -14.04 -22.86
C PRO A 419 6.26 -14.05 -24.03
N PRO A 420 6.59 -12.90 -24.64
CA PRO A 420 7.56 -12.83 -25.72
C PRO A 420 8.96 -13.25 -25.25
N GLU A 421 9.61 -14.11 -26.05
CA GLU A 421 11.00 -14.57 -25.89
C GLU A 421 11.99 -13.41 -25.75
#